data_AF-A0A3N6EZX5-F1
#
_entry.id   AF-A0A3N6EZX5-F1
#
_cell.length_a   1.000
_cell.length_b   1.000
_cell.length_c   1.000
_cell.angle_alpha   90.00
_cell.angle_beta   90.00
_cell.angle_gamma   90.00
#
_symmetry.space_group_name_H-M   'P 1'
#
loop_
_entity.id
_entity.type
_entity.pdbx_description
1 polymer ?
#
loop_
_entity_poly.entity_id
_entity_poly.type
_entity_poly.pdbx_seq_one_letter_code
_entity_poly.pdbx_strand_id
1 'polypeptide(L)'
;MGAAHLLDYLAALRYGRLNGVARPRVASARAAVVTVDADCGTAQLAFDHALGDLVERARASGVAVLAMYNSFSAGELGHYASRVADKGLIALACANSPALMAVYGARVAITGTNPLSCALPHPSGPRMFDQATSAAAWVTVRDAAMRGETIPDGWALDADGNPTSDARAALSGALLPFGGVKGANIALVVEMLAAVAGGSFSQDAAPFDSGTRSPRLGLFVTAIDPTAFDTSYAQRAEDHLSRLASEHDADFGRRKTPITEVEIPDDVYRALTTP
;
A
#
# COMPACT_ATOMS: atom_id res chain seq x y z
N MET A 1 2.46 -7.83 5.94
CA MET A 1 1.63 -7.42 7.12
C MET A 1 2.26 -8.03 8.37
N GLY A 2 2.70 -7.22 9.34
CA GLY A 2 3.32 -7.73 10.57
C GLY A 2 2.28 -8.24 11.57
N ALA A 3 2.69 -9.13 12.49
CA ALA A 3 1.82 -9.71 13.52
C ALA A 3 1.09 -8.66 14.38
N ALA A 4 1.70 -7.49 14.61
CA ALA A 4 1.09 -6.38 15.35
C ALA A 4 -0.21 -5.87 14.69
N HIS A 5 -0.26 -5.80 13.36
CA HIS A 5 -1.46 -5.33 12.66
C HIS A 5 -2.62 -6.33 12.69
N LEU A 6 -2.37 -7.61 13.00
CA LEU A 6 -3.46 -8.56 13.20
C LEU A 6 -4.40 -8.09 14.32
N LEU A 7 -3.87 -7.46 15.37
CA LEU A 7 -4.66 -6.88 16.45
C LEU A 7 -5.60 -5.77 15.94
N ASP A 8 -5.13 -4.93 15.01
CA ASP A 8 -5.96 -3.88 14.39
C ASP A 8 -7.14 -4.49 13.62
N TYR A 9 -6.89 -5.58 12.88
CA TYR A 9 -7.94 -6.30 12.13
C TYR A 9 -8.94 -7.00 13.06
N LEU A 10 -8.47 -7.65 14.13
CA LEU A 10 -9.34 -8.28 15.13
C LEU A 10 -10.21 -7.26 15.85
N ALA A 11 -9.64 -6.11 16.22
CA ALA A 11 -10.41 -5.00 16.78
C ALA A 11 -11.43 -4.47 15.76
N ALA A 12 -11.03 -4.28 14.50
CA ALA A 12 -11.94 -3.83 13.45
C ALA A 12 -13.12 -4.78 13.21
N LEU A 13 -12.90 -6.10 13.28
CA LEU A 13 -13.97 -7.11 13.24
C LEU A 13 -14.92 -6.95 14.42
N ARG A 14 -14.37 -6.87 15.64
CA ARG A 14 -15.15 -6.75 16.87
C ARG A 14 -16.01 -5.48 16.90
N TYR A 15 -15.49 -4.37 16.38
CA TYR A 15 -16.18 -3.07 16.38
C TYR A 15 -16.98 -2.78 15.10
N GLY A 16 -17.09 -3.75 14.19
CA GLY A 16 -17.89 -3.63 12.95
C GLY A 16 -17.28 -2.75 11.86
N ARG A 17 -16.01 -2.37 11.99
CA ARG A 17 -15.26 -1.60 10.96
C ARG A 17 -14.82 -2.46 9.78
N LEU A 18 -14.65 -3.77 10.02
CA LEU A 18 -14.29 -4.77 9.02
C LEU A 18 -15.40 -5.83 8.97
N ASN A 19 -15.92 -6.11 7.77
CA ASN A 19 -16.92 -7.14 7.56
C ASN A 19 -16.26 -8.53 7.50
N GLY A 20 -16.42 -9.32 8.58
CA GLY A 20 -15.84 -10.66 8.70
C GLY A 20 -16.48 -11.73 7.83
N VAL A 21 -17.61 -11.43 7.18
CA VAL A 21 -18.32 -12.34 6.26
C VAL A 21 -18.51 -11.71 4.88
N ALA A 22 -17.61 -10.78 4.53
CA ALA A 22 -17.65 -10.04 3.27
C ALA A 22 -17.75 -10.97 2.06
N ARG A 23 -18.55 -10.54 1.07
CA ARG A 23 -18.68 -11.23 -0.21
C ARG A 23 -18.27 -10.29 -1.33
N PRO A 24 -16.96 -10.24 -1.68
CA PRO A 24 -16.49 -9.36 -2.74
C PRO A 24 -17.23 -9.62 -4.04
N ARG A 25 -17.61 -8.54 -4.72
CA ARG A 25 -18.32 -8.60 -6.00
C ARG A 25 -17.43 -8.02 -7.09
N VAL A 26 -16.93 -8.90 -7.94
CA VAL A 26 -16.23 -8.49 -9.16
C VAL A 26 -17.28 -8.05 -10.18
N ALA A 27 -17.09 -6.86 -10.71
CA ALA A 27 -17.83 -6.34 -11.84
C ALA A 27 -16.85 -6.05 -12.98
N SER A 28 -17.28 -6.35 -14.21
CA SER A 28 -16.52 -5.93 -15.38
C SER A 28 -17.46 -5.61 -16.52
N ALA A 29 -17.40 -4.35 -16.95
CA ALA A 29 -18.15 -3.85 -18.10
C ALA A 29 -17.24 -3.41 -19.26
N ARG A 30 -15.91 -3.42 -19.08
CA ARG A 30 -14.94 -2.91 -20.07
C ARG A 30 -13.82 -3.92 -20.27
N ALA A 31 -13.30 -4.02 -21.49
CA ALA A 31 -12.31 -5.04 -21.87
C ALA A 31 -11.07 -5.06 -20.94
N ALA A 32 -10.49 -3.90 -20.65
CA ALA A 32 -9.26 -3.75 -19.86
C ALA A 32 -9.48 -3.28 -18.42
N VAL A 33 -10.71 -3.32 -17.89
CA VAL A 33 -11.02 -2.86 -16.52
C VAL A 33 -11.77 -3.92 -15.74
N VAL A 34 -11.27 -4.21 -14.55
CA VAL A 34 -11.93 -4.99 -13.51
C VAL A 34 -12.25 -4.04 -12.36
N THR A 35 -13.49 -4.00 -11.92
CA THR A 35 -13.86 -3.30 -10.69
C THR A 35 -14.27 -4.32 -9.64
N VAL A 36 -13.93 -4.07 -8.37
CA VAL A 36 -14.32 -4.98 -7.28
C VAL A 36 -14.81 -4.20 -6.07
N ASP A 37 -16.03 -4.50 -5.64
CA ASP A 37 -16.55 -4.08 -4.35
C ASP A 37 -16.03 -5.06 -3.29
N ALA A 38 -15.26 -4.57 -2.32
CA ALA A 38 -14.73 -5.39 -1.24
C ALA A 38 -15.74 -5.65 -0.11
N ASP A 39 -16.94 -5.05 -0.16
CA ASP A 39 -18.03 -5.29 0.81
C ASP A 39 -17.61 -4.98 2.26
N CYS A 40 -16.83 -3.91 2.45
CA CYS A 40 -16.19 -3.54 3.72
C CYS A 40 -15.30 -4.63 4.32
N GLY A 41 -14.88 -5.61 3.51
CA GLY A 41 -13.97 -6.69 3.85
C GLY A 41 -12.50 -6.32 3.68
N THR A 42 -11.63 -7.32 3.79
CA THR A 42 -10.19 -7.14 3.58
C THR A 42 -9.89 -6.93 2.09
N ALA A 43 -8.94 -6.05 1.79
CA ALA A 43 -8.50 -5.82 0.41
C ALA A 43 -7.88 -7.10 -0.21
N GLN A 44 -7.22 -7.93 0.60
CA GLN A 44 -6.60 -9.18 0.15
C GLN A 44 -7.65 -10.16 -0.38
N LEU A 45 -8.77 -10.35 0.33
CA LEU A 45 -9.84 -11.24 -0.11
C LEU A 45 -10.48 -10.75 -1.41
N ALA A 46 -10.77 -9.45 -1.50
CA ALA A 46 -11.35 -8.88 -2.71
C ALA A 46 -10.39 -8.96 -3.91
N PHE A 47 -9.09 -8.80 -3.68
CA PHE A 47 -8.07 -8.98 -4.71
C PHE A 47 -7.98 -10.43 -5.19
N ASP A 48 -8.04 -11.41 -4.27
CA ASP A 48 -8.05 -12.84 -4.62
C ASP A 48 -9.17 -13.19 -5.59
N HIS A 49 -10.36 -12.62 -5.38
CA HIS A 49 -11.50 -12.82 -6.26
C HIS A 49 -11.31 -12.20 -7.66
N ALA A 50 -10.52 -11.13 -7.78
CA ALA A 50 -10.39 -10.35 -9.02
C ALA A 50 -9.09 -10.60 -9.80
N LEU A 51 -8.09 -11.25 -9.19
CA LEU A 51 -6.76 -11.43 -9.78
C LEU A 51 -6.81 -12.23 -11.10
N GLY A 52 -7.65 -13.28 -11.16
CA GLY A 52 -7.83 -14.07 -12.37
C GLY A 52 -8.27 -13.21 -13.55
N ASP A 53 -9.37 -12.46 -13.38
CA ASP A 53 -9.91 -11.55 -14.40
C ASP A 53 -8.88 -10.48 -14.82
N LEU A 54 -8.13 -9.92 -13.87
CA LEU A 54 -7.09 -8.94 -14.16
C LEU A 54 -6.00 -9.52 -15.07
N VAL A 55 -5.52 -10.72 -14.75
CA VAL A 55 -4.47 -11.42 -15.51
C VAL A 55 -4.96 -11.77 -16.90
N GLU A 56 -6.15 -12.36 -17.01
CA GLU A 56 -6.73 -12.75 -18.31
C GLU A 56 -6.90 -11.54 -19.24
N ARG A 57 -7.40 -10.42 -18.70
CA ARG A 57 -7.56 -9.19 -19.48
C ARG A 57 -6.24 -8.57 -19.86
N ALA A 58 -5.26 -8.52 -18.95
CA ALA A 58 -3.93 -8.00 -19.26
C ALA A 58 -3.27 -8.80 -20.40
N ARG A 59 -3.42 -10.13 -20.42
CA ARG A 59 -2.95 -10.97 -21.53
C ARG A 59 -3.69 -10.70 -22.83
N ALA A 60 -5.01 -10.50 -22.77
CA ALA A 60 -5.82 -10.27 -23.96
C ALA A 60 -5.62 -8.88 -24.59
N SER A 61 -5.42 -7.83 -23.78
CA SER A 61 -5.31 -6.44 -24.25
C SER A 61 -3.92 -5.82 -24.11
N GLY A 62 -2.93 -6.56 -23.62
CA GLY A 62 -1.58 -6.07 -23.31
C GLY A 62 -1.49 -5.28 -22.00
N VAL A 63 -2.57 -4.62 -21.58
CA VAL A 63 -2.69 -3.92 -20.29
C VAL A 63 -4.11 -4.09 -19.75
N ALA A 64 -4.25 -4.27 -18.44
CA ALA A 64 -5.53 -4.17 -17.74
C ALA A 64 -5.35 -3.51 -16.37
N VAL A 65 -6.44 -2.99 -15.81
CA VAL A 65 -6.47 -2.37 -14.48
C VAL A 65 -7.53 -3.02 -13.60
N LEU A 66 -7.22 -3.17 -12.32
CA LEU A 66 -8.14 -3.50 -11.25
C LEU A 66 -8.34 -2.25 -10.40
N ALA A 67 -9.60 -1.86 -10.19
CA ALA A 67 -9.96 -0.79 -9.28
C ALA A 67 -10.94 -1.30 -8.21
N MET A 68 -10.51 -1.25 -6.97
CA MET A 68 -11.23 -1.74 -5.79
C MET A 68 -11.78 -0.58 -4.98
N TYR A 69 -12.93 -0.80 -4.35
CA TYR A 69 -13.54 0.14 -3.41
C TYR A 69 -14.19 -0.58 -2.25
N ASN A 70 -14.60 0.17 -1.23
CA ASN A 70 -15.17 -0.33 0.02
C ASN A 70 -14.26 -1.35 0.75
N SER A 71 -12.94 -1.20 0.68
CA SER A 71 -12.04 -2.09 1.40
C SER A 71 -11.68 -1.54 2.79
N PHE A 72 -11.25 -2.43 3.67
CA PHE A 72 -10.37 -2.04 4.77
C PHE A 72 -8.96 -1.69 4.25
N SER A 73 -7.98 -1.49 5.14
CA SER A 73 -6.60 -1.20 4.75
C SER A 73 -6.03 -2.25 3.78
N ALA A 74 -5.27 -1.80 2.78
CA ALA A 74 -4.56 -2.68 1.86
C ALA A 74 -3.42 -3.46 2.54
N GLY A 75 -2.94 -2.99 3.70
CA GLY A 75 -1.75 -3.55 4.33
C GLY A 75 -0.49 -3.28 3.48
N GLU A 76 0.26 -4.35 3.17
CA GLU A 76 1.49 -4.26 2.38
C GLU A 76 1.17 -4.23 0.88
N LEU A 77 1.47 -3.13 0.20
CA LEU A 77 1.07 -2.93 -1.19
C LEU A 77 1.86 -3.83 -2.16
N GLY A 78 3.10 -4.14 -1.80
CA GLY A 78 3.94 -5.11 -2.48
C GLY A 78 3.34 -6.51 -2.55
N HIS A 79 2.42 -6.88 -1.66
CA HIS A 79 1.68 -8.14 -1.75
C HIS A 79 0.90 -8.25 -3.07
N TYR A 80 0.21 -7.18 -3.47
CA TYR A 80 -0.62 -7.17 -4.68
C TYR A 80 0.26 -7.12 -5.94
N ALA A 81 1.25 -6.24 -5.95
CA ALA A 81 2.16 -6.08 -7.08
C ALA A 81 2.97 -7.37 -7.35
N SER A 82 3.55 -7.98 -6.31
CA SER A 82 4.31 -9.23 -6.46
C SER A 82 3.45 -10.37 -7.01
N ARG A 83 2.20 -10.50 -6.57
CA ARG A 83 1.31 -11.56 -7.05
C ARG A 83 0.87 -11.41 -8.50
N VAL A 84 0.79 -10.19 -9.01
CA VAL A 84 0.63 -9.95 -10.46
C VAL A 84 1.93 -10.29 -11.18
N ALA A 85 3.08 -9.93 -10.62
CA ALA A 85 4.39 -10.25 -11.20
C ALA A 85 4.72 -11.74 -11.23
N ASP A 86 4.25 -12.51 -10.25
CA ASP A 86 4.31 -13.98 -10.25
C ASP A 86 3.56 -14.61 -11.45
N LYS A 87 2.65 -13.86 -12.09
CA LYS A 87 1.94 -14.28 -13.32
C LYS A 87 2.69 -13.87 -14.59
N GLY A 88 3.92 -13.38 -14.49
CA GLY A 88 4.72 -12.95 -15.62
C GLY A 88 4.29 -11.61 -16.21
N LEU A 89 3.66 -10.75 -15.40
CA LEU A 89 3.17 -9.42 -15.78
C LEU A 89 3.93 -8.34 -15.01
N ILE A 90 4.10 -7.15 -15.56
CA ILE A 90 4.56 -6.00 -14.76
C ILE A 90 3.36 -5.48 -13.97
N ALA A 91 3.59 -5.08 -12.72
CA ALA A 91 2.55 -4.57 -11.85
C ALA A 91 2.89 -3.18 -11.31
N LEU A 92 1.93 -2.26 -11.35
CA LEU A 92 1.94 -1.03 -10.57
C LEU A 92 0.73 -1.07 -9.65
N ALA A 93 0.93 -0.83 -8.36
CA ALA A 93 -0.13 -0.81 -7.37
C ALA A 93 -0.09 0.49 -6.57
N CYS A 94 -1.28 1.02 -6.26
CA CYS A 94 -1.50 2.25 -5.50
C CYS A 94 -2.67 2.01 -4.53
N ALA A 95 -2.58 2.49 -3.29
CA ALA A 95 -3.69 2.45 -2.33
C ALA A 95 -3.70 3.73 -1.51
N ASN A 96 -4.86 4.11 -0.98
CA ASN A 96 -4.97 5.21 -0.02
C ASN A 96 -5.24 4.71 1.40
N SER A 97 -5.19 5.62 2.36
CA SER A 97 -5.44 5.36 3.79
C SER A 97 -6.18 6.54 4.42
N PRO A 98 -6.68 6.46 5.67
CA PRO A 98 -7.15 7.65 6.36
C PRO A 98 -6.05 8.73 6.43
N ALA A 99 -6.47 9.99 6.53
CA ALA A 99 -5.57 11.13 6.49
C ALA A 99 -4.52 11.07 7.63
N LEU A 100 -3.24 11.10 7.24
CA LEU A 100 -2.07 11.08 8.14
C LEU A 100 -0.98 12.06 7.71
N MET A 101 -1.08 12.63 6.51
CA MET A 101 -0.07 13.48 5.91
C MET A 101 -0.62 14.85 5.53
N ALA A 102 0.20 15.88 5.73
CA ALA A 102 -0.01 17.21 5.15
C ALA A 102 0.71 17.27 3.79
N VAL A 103 0.05 17.82 2.77
CA VAL A 103 0.67 18.14 1.46
C VAL A 103 0.83 19.64 1.29
N TYR A 104 1.48 20.08 0.21
CA TYR A 104 1.88 21.47 0.01
C TYR A 104 0.78 22.49 0.35
N GLY A 105 1.08 23.40 1.28
CA GLY A 105 0.17 24.44 1.77
C GLY A 105 -0.73 24.03 2.94
N ALA A 106 -0.92 22.73 3.19
CA ALA A 106 -1.66 22.24 4.33
C ALA A 106 -0.80 22.22 5.60
N ARG A 107 -1.44 22.48 6.74
CA ARG A 107 -0.85 22.40 8.09
C ARG A 107 -1.42 21.26 8.93
N VAL A 108 -2.35 20.50 8.35
CA VAL A 108 -3.06 19.40 8.99
C VAL A 108 -3.06 18.19 8.04
N ALA A 109 -3.28 17.00 8.61
CA ALA A 109 -3.40 15.79 7.82
C ALA A 109 -4.62 15.86 6.88
N ILE A 110 -4.38 15.74 5.57
CA ILE A 110 -5.42 15.76 4.53
C ILE A 110 -5.29 14.62 3.51
N THR A 111 -4.15 13.93 3.47
CA THR A 111 -3.93 12.78 2.60
C THR A 111 -3.43 11.60 3.42
N GLY A 112 -3.64 10.38 2.96
CA GLY A 112 -3.05 9.18 3.54
C GLY A 112 -1.57 9.06 3.23
N THR A 113 -0.91 8.03 3.77
CA THR A 113 0.49 7.72 3.39
C THR A 113 0.62 7.25 1.95
N ASN A 114 -0.52 6.91 1.31
CA ASN A 114 -0.71 6.74 -0.12
C ASN A 114 0.44 6.04 -0.84
N PRO A 115 0.72 4.77 -0.50
CA PRO A 115 1.86 4.06 -1.05
C PRO A 115 1.76 3.77 -2.55
N LEU A 116 2.93 3.60 -3.17
CA LEU A 116 3.13 3.15 -4.54
C LEU A 116 4.07 1.94 -4.53
N SER A 117 3.69 0.87 -5.23
CA SER A 117 4.52 -0.30 -5.45
C SER A 117 4.63 -0.62 -6.93
N CYS A 118 5.82 -1.08 -7.35
CA CYS A 118 6.05 -1.65 -8.66
C CYS A 118 6.69 -3.02 -8.50
N ALA A 119 6.25 -3.99 -9.29
CA ALA A 119 6.88 -5.30 -9.36
C ALA A 119 7.11 -5.72 -10.82
N LEU A 120 8.31 -6.25 -11.08
CA LEU A 120 8.71 -6.82 -12.36
C LEU A 120 8.77 -8.35 -12.24
N PRO A 121 8.29 -9.09 -13.26
CA PRO A 121 8.42 -10.54 -13.29
C PRO A 121 9.89 -10.93 -13.44
N HIS A 122 10.32 -11.97 -12.72
CA HIS A 122 11.71 -12.40 -12.72
C HIS A 122 11.83 -13.91 -12.37
N PRO A 123 12.76 -14.69 -12.98
CA PRO A 123 12.83 -16.14 -12.84
C PRO A 123 12.95 -16.68 -11.40
N SER A 124 13.66 -15.96 -10.53
CA SER A 124 13.84 -16.32 -9.12
C SER A 124 12.84 -15.64 -8.17
N GLY A 125 11.70 -15.21 -8.70
CA GLY A 125 10.69 -14.41 -8.00
C GLY A 125 10.80 -12.91 -8.30
N PRO A 126 9.71 -12.13 -8.11
CA PRO A 126 9.61 -10.74 -8.56
C PRO A 126 10.65 -9.79 -7.97
N ARG A 127 11.05 -8.80 -8.77
CA ARG A 127 11.81 -7.63 -8.32
C ARG A 127 10.84 -6.50 -8.02
N MET A 128 10.85 -5.95 -6.81
CA MET A 128 9.84 -4.95 -6.42
C MET A 128 10.36 -3.84 -5.51
N PHE A 129 9.81 -2.65 -5.68
CA PHE A 129 9.80 -1.64 -4.63
C PHE A 129 8.39 -1.47 -4.09
N ASP A 130 8.30 -1.11 -2.81
CA ASP A 130 7.06 -0.74 -2.12
C ASP A 130 7.41 0.38 -1.15
N GLN A 131 6.78 1.53 -1.32
CA GLN A 131 7.09 2.72 -0.52
C GLN A 131 5.84 3.57 -0.26
N ALA A 132 5.77 4.13 0.94
CA ALA A 132 4.86 5.23 1.22
C ALA A 132 5.27 6.51 0.48
N THR A 133 4.32 7.43 0.33
CA THR A 133 4.62 8.80 -0.14
C THR A 133 4.99 9.75 0.99
N SER A 134 4.94 9.29 2.24
CA SER A 134 5.47 9.99 3.41
C SER A 134 6.99 9.90 3.48
N ALA A 135 7.62 10.90 4.09
CA ALA A 135 9.06 10.93 4.37
C ALA A 135 9.49 9.83 5.37
N ALA A 136 8.57 9.34 6.19
CA ALA A 136 8.76 8.22 7.09
C ALA A 136 7.47 7.41 7.25
N ALA A 137 7.60 6.14 7.65
CA ALA A 137 6.45 5.34 8.05
C ALA A 137 5.90 5.83 9.39
N TRP A 138 4.56 5.88 9.51
CA TRP A 138 3.90 6.32 10.75
C TRP A 138 4.34 5.48 11.96
N VAL A 139 4.48 4.16 11.78
CA VAL A 139 4.98 3.25 12.83
C VAL A 139 6.38 3.61 13.29
N THR A 140 7.27 4.06 12.41
CA THR A 140 8.63 4.49 12.80
C THR A 140 8.59 5.72 13.71
N VAL A 141 7.71 6.68 13.44
CA VAL A 141 7.53 7.88 14.29
C VAL A 141 6.92 7.49 15.64
N ARG A 142 5.89 6.63 15.64
CA ARG A 142 5.29 6.09 16.87
C ARG A 142 6.33 5.38 17.74
N ASP A 143 7.14 4.51 17.14
CA ASP A 143 8.11 3.73 17.89
C ASP A 143 9.23 4.62 18.46
N ALA A 144 9.67 5.65 17.73
CA ALA A 144 10.59 6.67 18.26
C ALA A 144 9.97 7.42 19.45
N ALA A 145 8.69 7.81 19.38
CA ALA A 145 7.98 8.46 20.48
C ALA A 145 7.86 7.57 21.73
N MET A 146 7.65 6.27 21.54
CA MET A 146 7.62 5.28 22.62
C MET A 146 9.00 5.12 23.30
N ARG A 147 10.09 5.25 22.54
CA ARG A 147 11.46 5.24 23.05
C ARG A 147 11.93 6.60 23.59
N GLY A 148 11.14 7.67 23.43
CA GLY A 148 11.53 9.03 23.81
C GLY A 148 12.63 9.62 22.93
N GLU A 149 12.75 9.15 21.69
CA GLU A 149 13.75 9.58 20.71
C GLU A 149 13.21 10.73 19.85
N THR A 150 14.12 11.54 19.30
CA THR A 150 13.79 12.53 18.26
C THR A 150 13.68 11.87 16.88
N ILE A 151 12.96 12.52 15.96
CA ILE A 151 12.90 12.16 14.54
C ILE A 151 13.68 13.17 13.69
N PRO A 152 14.17 12.79 12.50
CA PRO A 152 14.78 13.72 11.56
C PRO A 152 13.84 14.88 11.16
N ASP A 153 14.44 16.05 10.92
CA ASP A 153 13.72 17.19 10.39
C ASP A 153 13.04 16.87 9.03
N GLY A 154 11.86 17.47 8.82
CA GLY A 154 11.10 17.28 7.58
C GLY A 154 10.30 15.98 7.52
N TRP A 155 10.22 15.21 8.62
CA TRP A 155 9.35 14.04 8.71
C TRP A 155 7.91 14.38 9.10
N ALA A 156 7.71 15.37 9.97
CA ALA A 156 6.40 15.65 10.53
C ALA A 156 6.19 17.11 10.92
N LEU A 157 4.92 17.44 11.11
CA LEU A 157 4.39 18.63 11.76
C LEU A 157 3.82 18.23 13.13
N ASP A 158 3.78 19.16 14.08
CA ASP A 158 3.04 19.04 15.33
C ASP A 158 1.54 19.37 15.15
N ALA A 159 0.79 19.38 16.26
CA ALA A 159 -0.65 19.67 16.26
C ALA A 159 -1.00 21.10 15.80
N ASP A 160 -0.07 22.05 15.95
CA ASP A 160 -0.23 23.44 15.49
C ASP A 160 0.21 23.63 14.03
N GLY A 161 0.68 22.55 13.39
CA GLY A 161 1.14 22.55 12.01
C GLY A 161 2.52 23.17 11.81
N ASN A 162 3.37 23.15 12.84
CA ASN A 162 4.75 23.58 12.77
C ASN A 162 5.68 22.37 12.57
N PRO A 163 6.76 22.49 11.77
CA PRO A 163 7.76 21.44 11.65
C PRO A 163 8.33 21.04 13.01
N THR A 164 8.45 19.73 13.26
CA THR A 164 8.94 19.21 14.54
C THR A 164 9.87 18.01 14.36
N SER A 165 10.86 17.92 15.24
CA SER A 165 11.72 16.74 15.45
C SER A 165 11.36 15.98 16.74
N ASP A 166 10.37 16.47 17.51
CA ASP A 166 9.83 15.75 18.66
C ASP A 166 8.84 14.68 18.16
N ALA A 167 9.21 13.41 18.32
CA ALA A 167 8.40 12.28 17.88
C ALA A 167 7.03 12.23 18.56
N ARG A 168 6.92 12.66 19.82
CA ARG A 168 5.64 12.66 20.56
C ARG A 168 4.75 13.79 20.08
N ALA A 169 5.30 14.98 19.84
CA ALA A 169 4.56 16.09 19.24
C ALA A 169 4.03 15.71 17.85
N ALA A 170 4.83 15.00 17.05
CA ALA A 170 4.46 14.52 15.72
C ALA A 170 3.24 13.57 15.70
N LEU A 171 3.00 12.79 16.77
CA LEU A 171 1.85 11.87 16.82
C LEU A 171 0.49 12.58 16.81
N SER A 172 0.47 13.84 17.22
CA SER A 172 -0.75 14.66 17.23
C SER A 172 -0.85 15.60 16.02
N GLY A 173 0.13 15.57 15.13
CA GLY A 173 0.19 16.42 13.93
C GLY A 173 0.02 15.61 12.65
N ALA A 174 0.93 15.82 11.70
CA ALA A 174 0.85 15.20 10.38
C ALA A 174 2.23 14.85 9.83
N LEU A 175 2.34 13.75 9.10
CA LEU A 175 3.54 13.40 8.35
C LEU A 175 3.72 14.33 7.14
N LEU A 176 4.96 14.50 6.70
CA LEU A 176 5.31 15.24 5.49
C LEU A 176 5.67 14.29 4.34
N PRO A 177 5.51 14.70 3.07
CA PRO A 177 5.80 13.88 1.91
C PRO A 177 7.31 13.76 1.65
N PHE A 178 7.75 12.61 1.12
CA PHE A 178 9.13 12.47 0.67
C PHE A 178 9.45 13.47 -0.46
N GLY A 179 10.66 14.02 -0.50
CA GLY A 179 11.05 14.93 -1.57
C GLY A 179 10.17 16.18 -1.70
N GLY A 180 9.46 16.57 -0.65
CA GLY A 180 8.62 17.78 -0.59
C GLY A 180 7.49 17.77 -1.61
N VAL A 181 7.37 18.85 -2.39
CA VAL A 181 6.28 19.05 -3.36
C VAL A 181 6.17 17.90 -4.38
N LYS A 182 7.29 17.25 -4.74
CA LYS A 182 7.25 16.14 -5.69
C LYS A 182 6.56 14.91 -5.11
N GLY A 183 6.89 14.50 -3.88
CA GLY A 183 6.17 13.42 -3.21
C GLY A 183 4.74 13.79 -2.87
N ALA A 184 4.46 15.07 -2.58
CA ALA A 184 3.09 15.56 -2.42
C ALA A 184 2.25 15.33 -3.67
N ASN A 185 2.78 15.66 -4.84
CA ASN A 185 2.10 15.42 -6.12
C ASN A 185 1.88 13.91 -6.36
N ILE A 186 2.85 13.06 -6.02
CA ILE A 186 2.69 11.60 -6.14
C ILE A 186 1.61 11.09 -5.18
N ALA A 187 1.58 11.57 -3.93
CA ALA A 187 0.54 11.23 -2.95
C ALA A 187 -0.86 11.56 -3.48
N LEU A 188 -1.03 12.71 -4.12
CA LEU A 188 -2.30 13.12 -4.73
C LEU A 188 -2.66 12.30 -5.97
N VAL A 189 -1.69 11.93 -6.80
CA VAL A 189 -1.96 11.00 -7.93
C VAL A 189 -2.41 9.63 -7.41
N VAL A 190 -1.74 9.10 -6.38
CA VAL A 190 -2.12 7.84 -5.74
C VAL A 190 -3.53 7.94 -5.14
N GLU A 191 -3.85 9.04 -4.48
CA GLU A 191 -5.19 9.32 -3.92
C GLU A 191 -6.27 9.18 -4.99
N MET A 192 -6.10 9.87 -6.11
CA MET A 192 -7.08 9.89 -7.21
C MET A 192 -7.24 8.52 -7.87
N LEU A 193 -6.13 7.78 -8.04
CA LEU A 193 -6.17 6.44 -8.63
C LEU A 193 -6.80 5.43 -7.68
N ALA A 194 -6.43 5.42 -6.40
CA ALA A 194 -6.94 4.48 -5.42
C ALA A 194 -8.46 4.63 -5.23
N ALA A 195 -8.97 5.86 -5.20
CA ALA A 195 -10.39 6.14 -5.01
C ALA A 195 -11.24 6.02 -6.28
N VAL A 196 -10.65 5.78 -7.46
CA VAL A 196 -11.31 5.90 -8.78
C VAL A 196 -12.58 5.05 -8.94
N ALA A 197 -12.69 3.93 -8.22
CA ALA A 197 -13.86 3.04 -8.24
C ALA A 197 -14.96 3.43 -7.23
N GLY A 198 -14.83 4.55 -6.53
CA GLY A 198 -15.77 4.98 -5.48
C GLY A 198 -15.32 4.66 -4.05
N GLY A 199 -14.01 4.47 -3.84
CA GLY A 199 -13.42 4.43 -2.50
C GLY A 199 -13.49 5.81 -1.84
N SER A 200 -13.50 5.84 -0.51
CA SER A 200 -13.39 7.10 0.24
C SER A 200 -12.04 7.75 -0.05
N PHE A 201 -12.02 9.06 -0.24
CA PHE A 201 -10.78 9.84 -0.14
C PHE A 201 -10.28 9.87 1.31
N SER A 202 -8.98 10.08 1.50
CA SER A 202 -8.31 10.05 2.80
C SER A 202 -8.96 10.93 3.88
N GLN A 203 -9.49 12.09 3.50
CA GLN A 203 -10.19 13.00 4.44
C GLN A 203 -11.57 12.49 4.86
N ASP A 204 -12.23 11.73 4.00
CA ASP A 204 -13.58 11.20 4.23
C ASP A 204 -13.53 9.80 4.86
N ALA A 205 -12.38 9.13 4.76
CA ALA A 205 -12.16 7.80 5.31
C ALA A 205 -12.16 7.84 6.85
N ALA A 206 -12.97 6.98 7.45
CA ALA A 206 -12.94 6.78 8.90
C ALA A 206 -11.58 6.21 9.34
N PRO A 207 -11.13 6.46 10.58
CA PRO A 207 -9.97 5.79 11.14
C PRO A 207 -10.11 4.26 11.10
N PHE A 208 -9.01 3.54 10.88
CA PHE A 208 -9.04 2.07 10.87
C PHE A 208 -8.99 1.48 12.29
N ASP A 209 -8.44 2.23 13.25
CA ASP A 209 -8.16 1.80 14.62
C ASP A 209 -9.22 2.23 15.65
N SER A 210 -10.10 3.17 15.30
CA SER A 210 -11.06 3.79 16.21
C SER A 210 -12.45 4.00 15.57
N GLY A 211 -13.46 4.25 16.42
CA GLY A 211 -14.86 4.38 15.97
C GLY A 211 -15.47 3.06 15.47
N THR A 212 -16.57 3.16 14.72
CA THR A 212 -17.38 2.00 14.28
C THR A 212 -17.59 1.93 12.77
N ARG A 213 -17.14 2.94 12.02
CA ARG A 213 -17.31 2.99 10.57
C ARG A 213 -16.12 2.34 9.86
N SER A 214 -16.39 1.60 8.79
CA SER A 214 -15.35 1.14 7.87
C SER A 214 -14.69 2.32 7.16
N PRO A 215 -13.38 2.31 6.92
CA PRO A 215 -12.70 3.37 6.19
C PRO A 215 -13.12 3.41 4.71
N ARG A 216 -13.58 2.27 4.15
CA ARG A 216 -14.03 2.10 2.76
C ARG A 216 -13.01 2.63 1.73
N LEU A 217 -11.76 2.25 1.90
CA LEU A 217 -10.63 2.69 1.07
C LEU A 217 -10.69 2.04 -0.33
N GLY A 218 -9.75 2.44 -1.17
CA GLY A 218 -9.55 1.84 -2.49
C GLY A 218 -8.14 1.32 -2.73
N LEU A 219 -8.05 0.48 -3.75
CA LEU A 219 -6.81 -0.11 -4.26
C LEU A 219 -6.89 -0.10 -5.78
N PHE A 220 -5.82 0.35 -6.42
CA PHE A 220 -5.69 0.41 -7.86
C PHE A 220 -4.45 -0.39 -8.29
N VAL A 221 -4.62 -1.37 -9.18
CA VAL A 221 -3.55 -2.23 -9.66
C VAL A 221 -3.57 -2.27 -11.18
N THR A 222 -2.50 -1.83 -11.82
CA THR A 222 -2.26 -2.01 -13.26
C THR A 222 -1.45 -3.27 -13.48
N ALA A 223 -1.89 -4.11 -14.41
CA ALA A 223 -1.16 -5.27 -14.90
C ALA A 223 -0.81 -5.05 -16.38
N ILE A 224 0.47 -5.21 -16.72
CA ILE A 224 1.00 -4.96 -18.06
C ILE A 224 1.66 -6.25 -18.54
N ASP A 225 1.25 -6.74 -19.70
CA ASP A 225 1.93 -7.84 -20.38
C ASP A 225 3.16 -7.30 -21.12
N PRO A 226 4.39 -7.55 -20.65
CA PRO A 226 5.57 -7.05 -21.34
C PRO A 226 5.73 -7.64 -22.75
N THR A 227 5.21 -8.85 -22.99
CA THR A 227 5.34 -9.55 -24.27
C THR A 227 4.46 -8.95 -25.37
N ALA A 228 3.43 -8.18 -25.00
CA ALA A 228 2.64 -7.39 -25.93
C ALA A 228 3.44 -6.23 -26.56
N PHE A 229 4.57 -5.84 -25.96
CA PHE A 229 5.47 -4.80 -26.46
C PHE A 229 6.77 -5.40 -27.01
N ASP A 230 7.40 -6.28 -26.23
CA ASP A 230 8.65 -6.94 -26.58
C ASP A 230 8.77 -8.29 -25.85
N THR A 231 8.75 -9.38 -26.62
CA THR A 231 8.91 -10.75 -26.10
C THR A 231 10.25 -11.00 -25.39
N SER A 232 11.27 -10.18 -25.66
CA SER A 232 12.59 -10.24 -25.03
C SER A 232 12.73 -9.33 -23.80
N TYR A 233 11.68 -8.58 -23.43
CA TYR A 233 11.73 -7.60 -22.34
C TYR A 233 12.26 -8.18 -21.03
N ALA A 234 11.77 -9.37 -20.62
CA ALA A 234 12.16 -9.97 -19.35
C ALA A 234 13.67 -10.25 -19.28
N GLN A 235 14.26 -10.79 -20.36
CA GLN A 235 15.70 -11.02 -20.44
C GLN A 235 16.47 -9.69 -20.43
N ARG A 236 16.05 -8.73 -21.26
CA ARG A 236 16.69 -7.41 -21.33
C ARG A 236 16.64 -6.66 -19.99
N ALA A 237 15.54 -6.77 -19.26
CA ALA A 237 15.39 -6.18 -17.94
C ALA A 237 16.37 -6.85 -16.96
N GLU A 238 16.46 -8.18 -16.95
CA GLU A 238 17.39 -8.89 -16.08
C GLU A 238 18.86 -8.58 -16.39
N ASP A 239 19.23 -8.53 -17.67
CA ASP A 239 20.58 -8.14 -18.08
C ASP A 239 20.90 -6.72 -17.61
N HIS A 240 19.93 -5.81 -17.68
CA HIS A 240 20.11 -4.45 -17.20
C HIS A 240 20.27 -4.38 -15.68
N LEU A 241 19.40 -5.06 -14.91
CA LEU A 241 19.47 -5.10 -13.45
C LEU A 241 20.77 -5.77 -12.98
N SER A 242 21.21 -6.82 -13.67
CA SER A 242 22.48 -7.49 -13.38
C SER A 242 23.66 -6.56 -13.56
N ARG A 243 23.69 -5.77 -14.65
CA ARG A 243 24.73 -4.75 -14.86
C ARG A 243 24.72 -3.66 -13.78
N LEU A 244 23.54 -3.17 -13.41
CA LEU A 244 23.42 -2.17 -12.34
C LEU A 244 24.01 -2.70 -11.02
N ALA A 245 23.70 -3.96 -10.67
CA ALA A 245 24.24 -4.58 -9.48
C ALA A 245 25.76 -4.81 -9.57
N SER A 246 26.26 -5.35 -10.68
CA SER A 246 27.68 -5.71 -10.81
C SER A 246 28.62 -4.53 -11.03
N GLU A 247 28.16 -3.49 -11.74
CA GLU A 247 28.99 -2.35 -12.14
C GLU A 247 28.81 -1.13 -11.21
N HIS A 248 27.67 -1.04 -10.51
CA HIS A 248 27.31 0.15 -9.75
C HIS A 248 26.76 -0.12 -8.34
N ASP A 249 26.71 -1.38 -7.88
CA ASP A 249 26.13 -1.76 -6.58
C ASP A 249 24.69 -1.23 -6.39
N ALA A 250 23.97 -1.09 -7.51
CA ALA A 250 22.61 -0.56 -7.54
C ALA A 250 21.61 -1.71 -7.75
N ASP A 251 20.75 -1.95 -6.76
CA ASP A 251 19.69 -2.96 -6.84
C ASP A 251 18.31 -2.30 -7.02
N PHE A 252 17.56 -2.77 -8.03
CA PHE A 252 16.19 -2.33 -8.25
C PHE A 252 15.25 -3.15 -7.38
N GLY A 253 14.78 -2.52 -6.30
CA GLY A 253 13.85 -3.15 -5.39
C GLY A 253 14.45 -4.34 -4.66
N ARG A 254 13.73 -4.87 -3.68
CA ARG A 254 14.17 -6.07 -2.95
C ARG A 254 13.54 -7.30 -3.58
N ARG A 255 14.30 -8.39 -3.68
CA ARG A 255 13.69 -9.72 -3.86
C ARG A 255 12.90 -10.04 -2.61
N LYS A 256 11.70 -10.60 -2.79
CA LYS A 256 10.93 -11.13 -1.67
C LYS A 256 11.58 -12.44 -1.21
N THR A 257 12.34 -12.37 -0.12
CA THR A 257 12.93 -13.57 0.50
C THR A 257 11.85 -14.30 1.31
N PRO A 258 11.74 -15.63 1.20
CA PRO A 258 10.89 -16.42 2.08
C PRO A 258 11.31 -16.20 3.54
N ILE A 259 10.35 -15.84 4.39
CA ILE A 259 10.57 -15.69 5.82
C ILE A 259 10.23 -17.03 6.48
N THR A 260 11.21 -17.68 7.10
CA THR A 260 11.04 -18.96 7.81
C THR A 260 10.81 -18.79 9.31
N GLU A 261 11.24 -17.66 9.87
CA GLU A 261 11.12 -17.33 11.29
C GLU A 261 10.68 -15.86 11.41
N VAL A 262 9.81 -15.57 12.38
CA VAL A 262 9.31 -14.21 12.65
C VAL A 262 9.47 -13.93 14.13
N GLU A 263 10.16 -12.85 14.46
CA GLU A 263 10.20 -12.32 15.82
C GLU A 263 8.91 -11.55 16.09
N ILE A 264 8.22 -11.88 17.17
CA ILE A 264 6.98 -11.24 17.59
C ILE A 264 7.21 -10.61 18.96
N PRO A 265 6.94 -9.30 19.14
CA PRO A 265 7.01 -8.66 20.44
C PRO A 265 6.16 -9.39 21.50
N ASP A 266 6.70 -9.51 22.71
CA ASP A 266 6.07 -10.24 23.82
C ASP A 266 4.63 -9.78 24.11
N ASP A 267 4.37 -8.48 24.05
CA ASP A 267 3.06 -7.88 24.26
C ASP A 267 2.06 -8.28 23.17
N VAL A 268 2.49 -8.28 21.90
CA VAL A 268 1.68 -8.77 20.77
C VAL A 268 1.40 -10.26 20.90
N TYR A 269 2.42 -11.06 21.23
CA TYR A 269 2.25 -12.50 21.43
C TYR A 269 1.25 -12.81 22.55
N ARG A 270 1.36 -12.13 23.69
CA ARG A 270 0.41 -12.27 24.81
C ARG A 270 -1.00 -11.85 24.41
N ALA A 271 -1.14 -10.73 23.69
CA ALA A 271 -2.45 -10.27 23.22
C ALA A 271 -3.12 -11.27 22.26
N LEU A 272 -2.34 -12.01 21.46
CA LEU A 272 -2.86 -13.01 20.52
C LEU A 272 -3.15 -14.38 21.16
N THR A 273 -2.51 -14.71 22.27
CA THR A 273 -2.59 -16.04 22.90
C THR A 273 -3.43 -16.07 24.18
N THR A 274 -3.81 -14.92 24.70
CA THR A 274 -4.70 -14.82 25.86
C THR A 274 -6.16 -14.85 25.38
N PRO A 275 -7.01 -15.74 25.94
CA PRO A 275 -8.41 -15.91 25.52
C PRO A 275 -9.30 -14.70 25.81
#